data_AF-A0A661RSF2-F1
#
_entry.id   AF-A0A661RSF2-F1
#
_cell.length_a   1.000
_cell.length_b   1.000
_cell.length_c   1.000
_cell.angle_alpha   90.00
_cell.angle_beta   90.00
_cell.angle_gamma   90.00
#
_symmetry.space_group_name_H-M   'P 1'
#
loop_
_entity.id
_entity.type
_entity.pdbx_description
1 polymer ?
#
loop_
_entity_poly.entity_id
_entity_poly.type
_entity_poly.pdbx_seq_one_letter_code
_entity_poly.pdbx_strand_id
1 'polypeptide(L)'
;MLKKIISGGQTGADRAALDVAIKFNIEHGGWIPKGRRTEEGPLPSKYQLDEMDTNDYRQRTKQNIIDSHGTVIISRGNLTGGSKLTQSFAKVVGKPNCYIDLLNTDEFEASIILKSFILENGIKILNVAGPRMSHNPGIYMDVKIILEILLYLLFLNKHKDQIFKEYIPSDPVKEDFPQTLEEAIELLYDDLPLKTRTLIARFERNDIHVLYFTLMEYIRRRVGFDTKNQTLFKTCAIQMKDDRCTIEDVVMHILKRFKQYLEKNHLIRMVK
;
A
#
# COMPACT_ATOMS: atom_id res chain seq x y z
N MET A 1 -5.07 10.90 -10.37
CA MET A 1 -4.89 9.75 -9.46
C MET A 1 -3.46 9.27 -9.58
N LEU A 2 -2.87 8.90 -8.45
CA LEU A 2 -1.52 8.34 -8.38
C LEU A 2 -1.48 7.04 -9.20
N LYS A 3 -0.56 6.94 -10.15
CA LYS A 3 -0.43 5.78 -11.05
C LYS A 3 0.69 4.85 -10.62
N LYS A 4 1.79 5.42 -10.15
CA LYS A 4 2.99 4.69 -9.77
C LYS A 4 3.63 5.27 -8.50
N ILE A 5 4.12 4.41 -7.64
CA ILE A 5 4.98 4.77 -6.50
C ILE A 5 6.36 4.21 -6.76
N ILE A 6 7.39 5.07 -6.71
CA ILE A 6 8.78 4.62 -6.83
C ILE A 6 9.57 4.94 -5.57
N SER A 7 10.61 4.13 -5.31
CA SER A 7 11.57 4.39 -4.22
C SER A 7 12.91 3.73 -4.55
N GLY A 8 13.91 3.92 -3.69
CA GLY A 8 15.21 3.26 -3.84
C GLY A 8 15.32 1.87 -3.22
N GLY A 9 14.23 1.32 -2.68
CA GLY A 9 14.19 -0.01 -2.06
C GLY A 9 14.96 -0.17 -0.75
N GLN A 10 15.53 0.88 -0.17
CA GLN A 10 16.18 0.79 1.16
C GLN A 10 15.17 0.34 2.24
N THR A 11 15.64 -0.19 3.37
CA THR A 11 14.79 -0.39 4.56
C THR A 11 14.14 0.93 5.02
N GLY A 12 13.14 0.86 5.90
CA GLY A 12 12.45 2.06 6.38
C GLY A 12 11.48 2.61 5.34
N ALA A 13 11.59 3.91 5.04
CA ALA A 13 10.62 4.64 4.22
C ALA A 13 10.51 4.09 2.79
N ASP A 14 11.63 3.82 2.13
CA ASP A 14 11.66 3.32 0.74
C ASP A 14 10.92 1.97 0.63
N ARG A 15 11.12 1.06 1.59
CA ARG A 15 10.44 -0.24 1.67
C ARG A 15 8.94 -0.11 1.88
N ALA A 16 8.54 0.72 2.84
CA ALA A 16 7.13 0.94 3.16
C ALA A 16 6.35 1.43 1.93
N ALA A 17 6.93 2.33 1.16
CA ALA A 17 6.33 2.83 -0.07
C ALA A 17 6.04 1.71 -1.09
N LEU A 18 6.99 0.80 -1.30
CA LEU A 18 6.83 -0.33 -2.21
C LEU A 18 5.80 -1.34 -1.68
N ASP A 19 5.82 -1.62 -0.38
CA ASP A 19 4.88 -2.55 0.25
C ASP A 19 3.43 -2.02 0.15
N VAL A 20 3.20 -0.72 0.38
CA VAL A 20 1.88 -0.11 0.17
C VAL A 20 1.45 -0.17 -1.29
N ALA A 21 2.35 0.13 -2.23
CA ALA A 21 2.04 0.04 -3.64
C ALA A 21 1.61 -1.39 -4.05
N ILE A 22 2.34 -2.41 -3.58
CA ILE A 22 2.00 -3.83 -3.77
C ILE A 22 0.67 -4.18 -3.10
N LYS A 23 0.43 -3.73 -1.87
CA LYS A 23 -0.82 -3.95 -1.13
C LYS A 23 -2.03 -3.48 -1.94
N PHE A 24 -1.95 -2.31 -2.57
CA PHE A 24 -3.07 -1.72 -3.32
C PHE A 24 -3.02 -1.94 -4.84
N ASN A 25 -2.14 -2.82 -5.35
CA ASN A 25 -1.94 -3.06 -6.79
C ASN A 25 -1.66 -1.76 -7.58
N ILE A 26 -1.00 -0.80 -6.94
CA ILE A 26 -0.47 0.39 -7.62
C ILE A 26 0.84 -0.03 -8.27
N GLU A 27 1.09 0.45 -9.48
CA GLU A 27 2.37 0.19 -10.14
C GLU A 27 3.52 0.66 -9.22
N HIS A 28 4.56 -0.15 -9.10
CA HIS A 28 5.72 0.21 -8.30
C HIS A 28 7.01 0.01 -9.05
N GLY A 29 8.08 0.63 -8.57
CA GLY A 29 9.43 0.40 -9.07
C GLY A 29 10.41 1.44 -8.55
N GLY A 30 11.32 1.86 -9.42
CA GLY A 30 12.37 2.80 -9.10
C GLY A 30 13.75 2.18 -9.26
N TRP A 31 14.75 2.96 -8.92
CA TRP A 31 16.15 2.62 -9.14
C TRP A 31 16.85 2.22 -7.85
N ILE A 32 17.60 1.13 -7.90
CA ILE A 32 18.39 0.58 -6.78
C ILE A 32 19.87 0.44 -7.19
N PRO A 33 20.85 0.53 -6.28
CA PRO A 33 22.24 0.32 -6.67
C PRO A 33 22.48 -1.10 -7.18
N LYS A 34 23.50 -1.26 -8.02
CA LYS A 34 23.99 -2.57 -8.49
C LYS A 34 24.13 -3.58 -7.36
N GLY A 35 23.62 -4.79 -7.59
CA GLY A 35 23.52 -5.86 -6.59
C GLY A 35 22.33 -5.70 -5.65
N ARG A 36 21.33 -4.88 -6.03
CA ARG A 36 20.10 -4.60 -5.27
C ARG A 36 20.36 -4.23 -3.80
N ARG A 37 21.44 -3.48 -3.53
CA ARG A 37 21.98 -3.31 -2.17
C ARG A 37 21.06 -2.52 -1.25
N THR A 38 20.81 -3.08 -0.07
CA THR A 38 20.16 -2.40 1.07
C THR A 38 20.96 -2.67 2.35
N GLU A 39 20.58 -2.09 3.50
CA GLU A 39 21.27 -2.36 4.77
C GLU A 39 21.08 -3.79 5.30
N GLU A 40 20.00 -4.47 4.91
CA GLU A 40 19.70 -5.87 5.27
C GLU A 40 20.16 -6.88 4.20
N GLY A 41 20.98 -6.43 3.24
CA GLY A 41 21.40 -7.23 2.09
C GLY A 41 20.58 -6.96 0.83
N PRO A 42 20.65 -7.84 -0.18
CA PRO A 42 20.00 -7.64 -1.47
C PRO A 42 18.46 -7.61 -1.38
N LEU A 43 17.84 -6.68 -2.11
CA LEU A 43 16.39 -6.56 -2.24
C LEU A 43 15.78 -7.83 -2.83
N PRO A 44 14.75 -8.43 -2.21
CA PRO A 44 14.03 -9.55 -2.82
C PRO A 44 13.49 -9.24 -4.23
N SER A 45 13.37 -10.25 -5.08
CA SER A 45 12.91 -10.10 -6.47
C SER A 45 11.43 -9.72 -6.61
N LYS A 46 10.63 -9.86 -5.53
CA LYS A 46 9.22 -9.44 -5.54
C LYS A 46 9.04 -7.95 -5.85
N TYR A 47 10.05 -7.12 -5.54
CA TYR A 47 10.06 -5.69 -5.80
C TYR A 47 10.63 -5.40 -7.20
N GLN A 48 9.83 -4.82 -8.08
CA GLN A 48 10.15 -4.58 -9.50
C GLN A 48 10.98 -3.29 -9.69
N LEU A 49 12.23 -3.29 -9.19
CA LEU A 49 13.16 -2.16 -9.31
C LEU A 49 14.25 -2.44 -10.33
N ASP A 50 14.65 -1.39 -11.04
CA ASP A 50 15.72 -1.37 -12.02
C ASP A 50 17.07 -1.12 -11.33
N GLU A 51 18.07 -1.92 -11.67
CA GLU A 51 19.42 -1.77 -11.11
C GLU A 51 20.21 -0.71 -11.87
N MET A 52 20.86 0.18 -11.11
CA MET A 52 21.89 1.07 -11.66
C MET A 52 23.12 0.24 -12.03
N ASP A 53 23.92 0.72 -13.00
CA ASP A 53 25.23 0.13 -13.34
C ASP A 53 26.31 0.32 -12.25
N THR A 54 25.98 1.07 -11.18
CA THR A 54 26.86 1.43 -10.09
C THR A 54 26.26 1.10 -8.73
N ASN A 55 27.12 0.83 -7.76
CA ASN A 55 26.73 0.57 -6.38
C ASN A 55 26.56 1.84 -5.53
N ASP A 56 26.68 3.04 -6.14
CA ASP A 56 26.55 4.33 -5.47
C ASP A 56 25.07 4.69 -5.18
N TYR A 57 24.76 4.85 -3.89
CA TYR A 57 23.44 5.28 -3.44
C TYR A 57 23.04 6.68 -3.95
N ARG A 58 23.99 7.56 -4.28
CA ARG A 58 23.65 8.91 -4.77
C ARG A 58 23.04 8.86 -6.17
N GLN A 59 23.55 7.97 -7.01
CA GLN A 59 23.12 7.83 -8.40
C GLN A 59 21.68 7.32 -8.49
N ARG A 60 21.33 6.27 -7.73
CA ARG A 60 19.94 5.80 -7.65
C ARG A 60 19.00 6.87 -7.06
N THR A 61 19.44 7.66 -6.08
CA THR A 61 18.62 8.73 -5.51
C THR A 61 18.31 9.79 -6.56
N LYS A 62 19.33 10.23 -7.31
CA LYS A 62 19.16 11.19 -8.40
C LYS A 62 18.20 10.65 -9.46
N GLN A 63 18.36 9.40 -9.88
CA GLN A 63 17.53 8.80 -10.92
C GLN A 63 16.05 8.69 -10.51
N ASN A 64 15.76 8.27 -9.28
CA ASN A 64 14.39 8.24 -8.75
C ASN A 64 13.73 9.64 -8.69
N ILE A 65 14.51 10.71 -8.51
CA ILE A 65 13.99 12.08 -8.56
C ILE A 65 13.66 12.47 -10.00
N ILE A 66 14.54 12.15 -10.96
CA ILE A 66 14.37 12.48 -12.38
C ILE A 66 13.13 11.80 -12.96
N ASP A 67 12.96 10.50 -12.67
CA ASP A 67 11.90 9.66 -13.23
C ASP A 67 10.57 9.76 -12.47
N SER A 68 10.47 10.66 -11.50
CA SER A 68 9.21 10.98 -10.83
C SER A 68 8.65 12.34 -11.23
N HIS A 69 7.36 12.54 -10.97
CA HIS A 69 6.72 13.85 -11.11
C HIS A 69 6.94 14.74 -9.87
N GLY A 70 7.22 14.12 -8.73
CA GLY A 70 7.55 14.82 -7.50
C GLY A 70 8.03 13.85 -6.43
N THR A 71 8.76 14.37 -5.45
CA THR A 71 9.37 13.58 -4.37
C THR A 71 8.84 14.00 -3.01
N VAL A 72 8.29 13.07 -2.24
CA VAL A 72 8.03 13.27 -0.82
C VAL A 72 9.17 12.67 0.01
N ILE A 73 9.61 13.40 1.03
CA ILE A 73 10.62 12.98 1.98
C ILE A 73 9.99 12.99 3.36
N ILE A 74 9.92 11.82 4.01
CA ILE A 74 9.28 11.65 5.32
C ILE A 74 10.36 11.23 6.32
N SER A 75 10.49 11.94 7.43
CA SER A 75 11.41 11.60 8.53
C SER A 75 10.89 12.08 9.88
N ARG A 76 11.53 11.65 10.98
CA ARG A 76 11.40 12.30 12.29
C ARG A 76 12.59 13.21 12.52
N GLY A 77 12.33 14.50 12.66
CA GLY A 77 13.31 15.55 12.79
C GLY A 77 14.06 15.85 11.51
N ASN A 78 15.08 16.70 11.66
CA ASN A 78 15.87 17.25 10.58
C ASN A 78 16.42 16.21 9.60
N LEU A 79 16.39 16.56 8.31
CA LEU A 79 16.98 15.74 7.27
C LEU A 79 18.50 15.61 7.44
N THR A 80 18.97 14.36 7.48
CA THR A 80 20.39 14.01 7.52
C THR A 80 20.73 13.03 6.39
N GLY A 81 22.03 12.86 6.12
CA GLY A 81 22.55 11.86 5.19
C GLY A 81 21.84 11.82 3.83
N GLY A 82 21.35 10.63 3.45
CA GLY A 82 20.68 10.39 2.18
C GLY A 82 19.41 11.21 1.98
N SER A 83 18.62 11.45 3.03
CA SER A 83 17.36 12.21 2.92
C SER A 83 17.62 13.70 2.65
N LYS A 84 18.67 14.28 3.27
CA LYS A 84 19.11 15.66 2.96
C LYS A 84 19.61 15.77 1.53
N LEU A 85 20.35 14.76 1.06
CA LEU A 85 20.81 14.70 -0.32
C LEU A 85 19.63 14.66 -1.32
N THR A 86 18.59 13.86 -1.03
CA THR A 86 17.36 13.80 -1.84
C THR A 86 16.73 15.18 -1.97
N GLN A 87 16.58 15.93 -0.87
CA GLN A 87 16.00 17.27 -0.91
C GLN A 87 16.84 18.24 -1.74
N SER A 88 18.17 18.24 -1.53
CA SER A 88 19.08 19.08 -2.30
C SER A 88 19.02 18.77 -3.79
N PHE A 89 19.01 17.49 -4.17
CA PHE A 89 18.90 17.10 -5.58
C PHE A 89 17.56 17.47 -6.20
N ALA A 90 16.44 17.28 -5.49
CA ALA A 90 15.12 17.65 -6.02
C ALA A 90 15.04 19.16 -6.30
N LYS A 91 15.61 19.99 -5.42
CA LYS A 91 15.73 21.44 -5.62
C LYS A 91 16.60 21.77 -6.83
N VAL A 92 17.78 21.15 -6.96
CA VAL A 92 18.71 21.41 -8.07
C VAL A 92 18.12 20.99 -9.42
N VAL A 93 17.41 19.86 -9.47
CA VAL A 93 16.77 19.35 -10.69
C VAL A 93 15.48 20.13 -11.02
N GLY A 94 14.97 20.95 -10.09
CA GLY A 94 13.73 21.72 -10.28
C GLY A 94 12.46 20.87 -10.22
N LYS A 95 12.51 19.70 -9.55
CA LYS A 95 11.34 18.82 -9.37
C LYS A 95 10.57 19.21 -8.10
N PRO A 96 9.23 19.19 -8.11
CA PRO A 96 8.42 19.38 -6.91
C PRO A 96 8.87 18.44 -5.80
N ASN A 97 9.07 18.98 -4.60
CA ASN A 97 9.38 18.17 -3.42
C ASN A 97 8.63 18.66 -2.18
N CYS A 98 8.25 17.70 -1.35
CA CYS A 98 7.55 17.91 -0.09
C CYS A 98 8.35 17.23 1.02
N TYR A 99 8.68 17.97 2.07
CA TYR A 99 9.28 17.42 3.27
C TYR A 99 8.26 17.42 4.39
N ILE A 100 8.08 16.26 5.03
CA ILE A 100 7.19 16.06 6.16
C ILE A 100 8.04 15.61 7.35
N ASP A 101 7.94 16.37 8.45
CA ASP A 101 8.62 16.08 9.71
C ASP A 101 7.63 15.53 10.74
N LEU A 102 7.75 14.25 11.04
CA LEU A 102 6.88 13.53 11.98
C LEU A 102 7.16 13.80 13.45
N LEU A 103 8.10 14.70 13.79
CA LEU A 103 8.17 15.27 15.15
C LEU A 103 7.19 16.43 15.35
N ASN A 104 6.73 17.04 14.26
CA ASN A 104 5.91 18.25 14.27
C ASN A 104 4.55 18.06 13.57
N THR A 105 4.30 16.87 13.04
CA THR A 105 3.13 16.57 12.21
C THR A 105 2.75 15.10 12.44
N ASP A 106 1.51 14.84 12.85
CA ASP A 106 1.02 13.47 12.98
C ASP A 106 0.75 12.82 11.61
N GLU A 107 0.53 11.50 11.59
CA GLU A 107 0.39 10.75 10.33
C GLU A 107 -0.84 11.17 9.51
N PHE A 108 -1.92 11.61 10.16
CA PHE A 108 -3.13 12.06 9.47
C PHE A 108 -2.91 13.42 8.82
N GLU A 109 -2.34 14.38 9.55
CA GLU A 109 -1.98 15.69 9.01
C GLU A 109 -0.94 15.56 7.89
N ALA A 110 0.07 14.71 8.06
CA ALA A 110 1.05 14.37 7.02
C ALA A 110 0.38 13.87 5.74
N SER A 111 -0.65 13.05 5.87
CA SER A 111 -1.42 12.52 4.73
C SER A 111 -2.22 13.60 4.01
N ILE A 112 -2.74 14.59 4.73
CA ILE A 112 -3.42 15.76 4.15
C ILE A 112 -2.41 16.61 3.37
N ILE A 113 -1.26 16.92 3.96
CA ILE A 113 -0.18 17.67 3.32
C ILE A 113 0.26 16.97 2.03
N LEU A 114 0.50 15.66 2.10
CA LEU A 114 0.91 14.86 0.95
C LEU A 114 -0.17 14.82 -0.14
N LYS A 115 -1.44 14.73 0.25
CA LYS A 115 -2.57 14.79 -0.70
C LYS A 115 -2.60 16.13 -1.43
N SER A 116 -2.49 17.26 -0.71
CA SER A 116 -2.46 18.59 -1.33
C SER A 116 -1.27 18.72 -2.29
N PHE A 117 -0.07 18.31 -1.85
CA PHE A 117 1.13 18.29 -2.69
C PHE A 117 0.92 17.51 -4.00
N ILE A 118 0.33 16.31 -3.93
CA ILE A 118 0.06 15.47 -5.10
C ILE A 118 -0.93 16.13 -6.06
N LEU A 119 -2.02 16.70 -5.53
CA LEU A 119 -3.09 17.27 -6.35
C LEU A 119 -2.65 18.59 -7.01
N GLU A 120 -2.03 19.49 -6.26
CA GLU A 120 -1.57 20.80 -6.74
C GLU A 120 -0.50 20.66 -7.82
N ASN A 121 0.38 19.67 -7.70
CA ASN A 121 1.47 19.44 -8.65
C ASN A 121 1.13 18.40 -9.73
N GLY A 122 -0.11 17.88 -9.77
CA GLY A 122 -0.54 16.90 -10.76
C GLY A 122 0.29 15.60 -10.77
N ILE A 123 0.80 15.17 -9.61
CA ILE A 123 1.76 14.06 -9.48
C ILE A 123 1.08 12.74 -9.83
N LYS A 124 1.58 12.06 -10.86
CA LYS A 124 1.14 10.70 -11.25
C LYS A 124 2.14 9.61 -10.86
N ILE A 125 3.42 9.98 -10.69
CA ILE A 125 4.52 9.09 -10.32
C ILE A 125 5.17 9.75 -9.12
N LEU A 126 4.94 9.21 -7.93
CA LEU A 126 5.46 9.75 -6.68
C LEU A 126 6.73 8.98 -6.31
N ASN A 127 7.84 9.69 -6.14
CA ASN A 127 9.00 9.15 -5.46
C ASN A 127 8.82 9.35 -3.95
N VAL A 128 8.95 8.28 -3.17
CA VAL A 128 8.90 8.33 -1.70
C VAL A 128 10.29 8.03 -1.17
N ALA A 129 10.80 8.91 -0.33
CA ALA A 129 12.11 8.80 0.28
C ALA A 129 12.05 9.04 1.79
N GLY A 130 13.04 8.53 2.51
CA GLY A 130 13.21 8.79 3.93
C GLY A 130 14.41 8.04 4.51
N PRO A 131 14.63 8.11 5.84
CA PRO A 131 15.71 7.40 6.48
C PRO A 131 15.51 5.89 6.42
N ARG A 132 16.63 5.18 6.46
CA ARG A 132 16.69 3.73 6.64
C ARG A 132 16.31 3.34 8.07
N MET A 133 15.87 2.10 8.25
CA MET A 133 15.32 1.63 9.53
C MET A 133 16.34 1.73 10.68
N SER A 134 17.62 1.41 10.43
CA SER A 134 18.69 1.57 11.43
C SER A 134 18.87 2.99 11.96
N HIS A 135 18.47 4.01 11.19
CA HIS A 135 18.60 5.42 11.59
C HIS A 135 17.34 5.95 12.25
N ASN A 136 16.18 5.39 11.92
CA ASN A 136 14.90 5.81 12.48
C ASN A 136 13.98 4.59 12.66
N PRO A 137 14.13 3.85 13.77
CA PRO A 137 13.28 2.71 14.07
C PRO A 137 11.80 3.12 14.09
N GLY A 138 10.96 2.45 13.32
CA GLY A 138 9.53 2.76 13.22
C GLY A 138 9.12 3.61 12.00
N ILE A 139 10.06 4.27 11.29
CA ILE A 139 9.72 5.08 10.11
C ILE A 139 8.99 4.28 9.01
N TYR A 140 9.26 2.97 8.92
CA TYR A 140 8.55 2.08 8.03
C TYR A 140 7.02 2.13 8.27
N MET A 141 6.61 2.00 9.53
CA MET A 141 5.19 1.98 9.89
C MET A 141 4.54 3.34 9.68
N ASP A 142 5.22 4.43 10.03
CA ASP A 142 4.68 5.78 9.81
C ASP A 142 4.42 6.03 8.32
N VAL A 143 5.41 5.75 7.46
CA VAL A 143 5.27 5.95 6.01
C VAL A 143 4.17 5.07 5.44
N LYS A 144 4.06 3.83 5.92
CA LYS A 144 2.98 2.93 5.54
C LYS A 144 1.61 3.53 5.89
N ILE A 145 1.42 3.93 7.15
CA ILE A 145 0.17 4.53 7.63
C ILE A 145 -0.19 5.79 6.82
N ILE A 146 0.78 6.69 6.62
CA ILE A 146 0.58 7.94 5.85
C ILE A 146 0.12 7.64 4.43
N LEU A 147 0.75 6.68 3.75
CA LEU A 147 0.36 6.33 2.38
C LEU A 147 -1.00 5.63 2.33
N GLU A 148 -1.37 4.83 3.33
CA GLU A 148 -2.68 4.20 3.39
C GLU A 148 -3.80 5.22 3.64
N ILE A 149 -3.59 6.16 4.56
CA ILE A 149 -4.51 7.29 4.80
C ILE A 149 -4.60 8.15 3.53
N LEU A 150 -3.49 8.47 2.87
CA LEU A 150 -3.48 9.19 1.60
C LEU A 150 -4.40 8.51 0.57
N LEU A 151 -4.25 7.20 0.37
CA LEU A 151 -5.06 6.44 -0.59
C LEU A 151 -6.55 6.46 -0.21
N TYR A 152 -6.86 6.37 1.08
CA TYR A 152 -8.23 6.50 1.57
C TYR A 152 -8.80 7.91 1.30
N LEU A 153 -8.03 8.97 1.57
CA LEU A 153 -8.44 10.35 1.31
C LEU A 153 -8.63 10.63 -0.19
N LEU A 154 -7.86 9.99 -1.07
CA LEU A 154 -8.04 10.06 -2.52
C LEU A 154 -9.27 9.27 -2.98
N PHE A 155 -9.52 8.11 -2.39
CA PHE A 155 -10.74 7.31 -2.60
C PHE A 155 -11.99 8.12 -2.24
N LEU A 156 -12.04 8.71 -1.04
CA LEU A 156 -13.17 9.53 -0.62
C LEU A 156 -13.45 10.69 -1.59
N ASN A 157 -12.42 11.38 -2.07
CA ASN A 157 -12.59 12.48 -3.03
C ASN A 157 -13.28 12.04 -4.34
N LYS A 158 -13.04 10.82 -4.81
CA LYS A 158 -13.55 10.32 -6.09
C LYS A 158 -14.90 9.59 -5.96
N HIS A 159 -15.17 9.02 -4.79
CA HIS A 159 -16.31 8.14 -4.54
C HIS A 159 -17.27 8.68 -3.48
N LYS A 160 -17.25 10.00 -3.23
CA LYS A 160 -18.14 10.71 -2.30
C LYS A 160 -19.63 10.33 -2.46
N ASP A 161 -20.04 9.95 -3.68
CA ASP A 161 -21.44 9.73 -4.04
C ASP A 161 -21.82 8.27 -4.39
N GLN A 162 -20.98 7.25 -4.15
CA GLN A 162 -21.27 5.86 -4.59
C GLN A 162 -21.73 4.85 -3.50
N ILE A 163 -23.05 4.60 -3.48
CA ILE A 163 -23.83 3.35 -3.67
C ILE A 163 -23.47 2.03 -2.93
N PHE A 164 -22.22 1.76 -2.50
CA PHE A 164 -21.87 0.39 -2.07
C PHE A 164 -22.46 -0.07 -0.73
N LYS A 165 -22.95 0.84 0.12
CA LYS A 165 -23.57 0.48 1.40
C LYS A 165 -24.81 -0.41 1.23
N GLU A 166 -25.53 -0.28 0.11
CA GLU A 166 -26.73 -1.08 -0.18
C GLU A 166 -26.42 -2.55 -0.52
N TYR A 167 -25.15 -2.92 -0.70
CA TYR A 167 -24.71 -4.24 -1.17
C TYR A 167 -23.92 -5.04 -0.13
N ILE A 168 -23.82 -4.53 1.10
CA ILE A 168 -23.10 -5.16 2.21
C ILE A 168 -24.13 -5.58 3.26
N PRO A 169 -24.18 -6.87 3.65
CA PRO A 169 -25.03 -7.31 4.74
C PRO A 169 -24.74 -6.55 6.04
N SER A 170 -25.79 -6.13 6.75
CA SER A 170 -25.69 -5.52 8.08
C SER A 170 -25.94 -6.50 9.21
N ASP A 171 -26.06 -7.79 8.90
CA ASP A 171 -26.47 -8.82 9.85
C ASP A 171 -25.48 -8.95 11.02
N PRO A 172 -25.98 -9.30 12.22
CA PRO A 172 -25.15 -9.48 13.40
C PRO A 172 -24.05 -10.53 13.15
N VAL A 173 -22.90 -10.29 13.76
CA VAL A 173 -21.70 -11.13 13.66
C VAL A 173 -21.99 -12.50 14.31
N LYS A 174 -21.76 -13.59 13.56
CA LYS A 174 -21.79 -14.95 14.12
C LYS A 174 -20.49 -15.20 14.89
N GLU A 175 -20.57 -15.90 16.02
CA GLU A 175 -19.41 -16.16 16.91
C GLU A 175 -18.47 -17.25 16.39
N ASP A 176 -18.88 -18.03 15.38
CA ASP A 176 -18.04 -19.06 14.77
C ASP A 176 -17.16 -18.45 13.68
N PHE A 177 -15.97 -18.00 14.08
CA PHE A 177 -15.02 -17.33 13.19
C PHE A 177 -14.13 -18.31 12.41
N PRO A 178 -13.83 -18.03 11.14
CA PRO A 178 -12.98 -18.88 10.32
C PRO A 178 -11.54 -18.89 10.86
N GLN A 179 -10.90 -20.05 10.89
CA GLN A 179 -9.53 -20.22 11.38
C GLN A 179 -8.49 -20.28 10.25
N THR A 180 -8.94 -20.54 9.02
CA THR A 180 -8.12 -20.63 7.81
C THR A 180 -8.54 -19.63 6.73
N LEU A 181 -7.65 -19.37 5.78
CA LEU A 181 -7.93 -18.48 4.65
C LEU A 181 -9.07 -19.04 3.79
N GLU A 182 -9.10 -20.35 3.61
CA GLU A 182 -10.12 -21.07 2.86
C GLU A 182 -11.50 -20.93 3.53
N GLU A 183 -11.60 -21.16 4.84
CA GLU A 183 -12.85 -20.93 5.60
C GLU A 183 -13.31 -19.47 5.52
N ALA A 184 -12.37 -18.51 5.56
CA ALA A 184 -12.72 -17.10 5.41
C ALA A 184 -13.28 -16.78 4.00
N ILE A 185 -12.78 -17.43 2.95
CA ILE A 185 -13.28 -17.29 1.58
C ILE A 185 -14.68 -17.90 1.45
N GLU A 186 -14.90 -19.08 2.00
CA GLU A 186 -16.20 -19.76 2.01
C GLU A 186 -17.24 -18.94 2.78
N LEU A 187 -16.88 -18.45 3.96
CA LEU A 187 -17.73 -17.55 4.75
C LEU A 187 -18.16 -16.32 3.95
N LEU A 188 -17.20 -15.62 3.30
CA LEU A 188 -17.52 -14.43 2.50
C LEU A 188 -18.36 -14.79 1.26
N TYR A 189 -18.18 -15.98 0.70
CA TYR A 189 -18.95 -16.44 -0.45
C TYR A 189 -20.42 -16.65 -0.10
N ASP A 190 -20.68 -17.29 1.03
CA ASP A 190 -22.03 -17.60 1.51
C ASP A 190 -22.76 -16.35 2.01
N ASP A 191 -22.03 -15.44 2.67
CA ASP A 191 -22.60 -14.25 3.30
C ASP A 191 -22.87 -13.12 2.28
N LEU A 192 -22.09 -13.02 1.19
CA LEU A 192 -22.27 -11.96 0.20
C LEU A 192 -23.31 -12.32 -0.89
N PRO A 193 -24.26 -11.41 -1.19
CA PRO A 193 -25.21 -11.60 -2.28
C PRO A 193 -24.53 -11.84 -3.64
N LEU A 194 -25.18 -12.60 -4.52
CA LEU A 194 -24.66 -12.91 -5.86
C LEU A 194 -24.28 -11.64 -6.66
N LYS A 195 -25.07 -10.57 -6.51
CA LYS A 195 -24.80 -9.28 -7.17
C LYS A 195 -23.47 -8.68 -6.70
N THR A 196 -23.20 -8.69 -5.40
CA THR A 196 -21.94 -8.20 -4.80
C THR A 196 -20.76 -9.06 -5.23
N ARG A 197 -20.91 -10.38 -5.19
CA ARG A 197 -19.87 -11.32 -5.68
C ARG A 197 -19.52 -11.11 -7.15
N THR A 198 -20.54 -10.94 -8.01
CA THR A 198 -20.35 -10.66 -9.44
C THR A 198 -19.61 -9.34 -9.67
N LEU A 199 -19.93 -8.32 -8.87
CA LEU A 199 -19.27 -7.01 -8.93
C LEU A 199 -17.78 -7.11 -8.53
N ILE A 200 -17.47 -7.82 -7.45
CA ILE A 200 -16.08 -8.06 -7.01
C ILE A 200 -15.29 -8.82 -8.09
N ALA A 201 -15.89 -9.84 -8.70
CA ALA A 201 -15.25 -10.64 -9.75
C ALA A 201 -14.86 -9.77 -10.97
N ARG A 202 -15.73 -8.84 -11.38
CA ARG A 202 -15.54 -7.96 -12.55
C ARG A 202 -14.67 -6.74 -12.29
N PHE A 203 -14.38 -6.41 -11.03
CA PHE A 203 -13.61 -5.23 -10.70
C PHE A 203 -12.18 -5.30 -11.24
N GLU A 204 -11.64 -4.20 -11.75
CA GLU A 204 -10.27 -4.17 -12.28
C GLU A 204 -9.24 -4.40 -11.17
N ARG A 205 -8.15 -5.10 -11.49
CA ARG A 205 -7.11 -5.43 -10.51
C ARG A 205 -6.43 -4.19 -9.93
N ASN A 206 -6.25 -3.15 -10.74
CA ASN A 206 -5.60 -1.90 -10.32
C ASN A 206 -6.53 -1.02 -9.46
N ASP A 207 -7.83 -1.31 -9.45
CA ASP A 207 -8.81 -0.58 -8.64
C ASP A 207 -9.18 -1.33 -7.35
N ILE A 208 -8.38 -2.33 -6.94
CA ILE A 208 -8.62 -3.11 -5.70
C ILE A 208 -8.79 -2.24 -4.45
N HIS A 209 -8.18 -1.04 -4.44
CA HIS A 209 -8.34 -0.06 -3.36
C HIS A 209 -9.80 0.36 -3.14
N VAL A 210 -10.60 0.46 -4.20
CA VAL A 210 -12.03 0.77 -4.10
C VAL A 210 -12.78 -0.35 -3.39
N LEU A 211 -12.53 -1.61 -3.78
CA LEU A 211 -13.11 -2.77 -3.11
C LEU A 211 -12.66 -2.85 -1.65
N TYR A 212 -11.38 -2.57 -1.39
CA TYR A 212 -10.81 -2.60 -0.06
C TYR A 212 -11.50 -1.60 0.86
N PHE A 213 -11.50 -0.31 0.52
CA PHE A 213 -12.12 0.71 1.38
C PHE A 213 -13.63 0.54 1.52
N THR A 214 -14.27 -0.15 0.58
CA THR A 214 -15.69 -0.50 0.64
C THR A 214 -15.96 -1.68 1.59
N LEU A 215 -15.15 -2.74 1.53
CA LEU A 215 -15.41 -4.02 2.19
C LEU A 215 -14.58 -4.26 3.45
N MET A 216 -13.56 -3.44 3.73
CA MET A 216 -12.60 -3.70 4.81
C MET A 216 -13.27 -3.87 6.18
N GLU A 217 -14.23 -3.00 6.52
CA GLU A 217 -14.91 -3.06 7.81
C GLU A 217 -15.80 -4.30 7.91
N TYR A 218 -16.50 -4.63 6.83
CA TYR A 218 -17.30 -5.84 6.74
C TYR A 218 -16.44 -7.09 6.90
N ILE A 219 -15.36 -7.23 6.11
CA ILE A 219 -14.46 -8.39 6.21
C ILE A 219 -13.87 -8.49 7.61
N ARG A 220 -13.36 -7.38 8.18
CA ARG A 220 -12.75 -7.35 9.51
C ARG A 220 -13.70 -7.84 10.61
N ARG A 221 -14.95 -7.39 10.57
CA ARG A 221 -16.02 -7.85 11.49
C ARG A 221 -16.37 -9.32 11.27
N ARG A 222 -16.60 -9.72 10.02
CA ARG A 222 -17.05 -11.08 9.68
C ARG A 222 -16.05 -12.16 10.01
N VAL A 223 -14.75 -11.87 9.86
CA VAL A 223 -13.70 -12.83 10.20
C VAL A 223 -13.23 -12.73 11.66
N GLY A 224 -13.86 -11.87 12.48
CA GLY A 224 -13.59 -11.78 13.91
C GLY A 224 -12.30 -11.04 14.30
N PHE A 225 -11.77 -10.17 13.45
CA PHE A 225 -10.60 -9.37 13.82
C PHE A 225 -10.90 -8.29 14.86
N ASP A 226 -12.15 -7.83 14.97
CA ASP A 226 -12.57 -6.87 16.00
C ASP A 226 -12.61 -7.50 17.42
N THR A 227 -12.74 -8.82 17.51
CA THR A 227 -12.82 -9.60 18.78
C THR A 227 -11.56 -10.43 19.06
N LYS A 228 -10.53 -10.35 18.20
CA LYS A 228 -9.21 -11.03 18.24
C LYS A 228 -9.15 -12.48 17.72
N ASN A 229 -9.66 -12.76 16.52
CA ASN A 229 -9.34 -13.99 15.79
C ASN A 229 -7.82 -14.07 15.42
N GLN A 230 -7.00 -14.43 16.41
CA GLN A 230 -5.56 -14.53 16.26
C GLN A 230 -5.14 -15.73 15.41
N THR A 231 -5.95 -16.79 15.38
CA THR A 231 -5.66 -18.01 14.62
C THR A 231 -5.60 -17.68 13.13
N LEU A 232 -6.66 -17.07 12.58
CA LEU A 232 -6.69 -16.67 11.18
C LEU A 232 -5.56 -15.70 10.83
N PHE A 233 -5.31 -14.72 11.70
CA PHE A 233 -4.24 -13.74 11.52
C PHE A 233 -2.88 -14.44 11.37
N LYS A 234 -2.54 -15.35 12.30
CA LYS A 234 -1.27 -16.09 12.27
C LYS A 234 -1.16 -16.97 11.01
N THR A 235 -2.23 -17.68 10.65
CA THR A 235 -2.26 -18.52 9.44
C THR A 235 -1.99 -17.69 8.18
N CYS A 236 -2.64 -16.53 8.06
CA CYS A 236 -2.44 -15.63 6.93
C CYS A 236 -1.03 -15.01 6.92
N ALA A 237 -0.50 -14.57 8.07
CA ALA A 237 0.83 -13.99 8.19
C ALA A 237 1.93 -14.96 7.71
N ILE A 238 1.82 -16.24 8.11
CA ILE A 238 2.73 -17.30 7.66
C ILE A 238 2.67 -17.47 6.13
N GLN A 239 1.46 -17.50 5.57
CA GLN A 239 1.27 -17.65 4.12
C GLN A 239 1.82 -16.45 3.33
N MET A 240 1.67 -15.25 3.88
CA MET A 240 2.18 -14.01 3.30
C MET A 240 3.72 -13.90 3.39
N LYS A 241 4.34 -14.68 4.29
CA LYS A 241 5.78 -14.59 4.61
C LYS A 241 6.19 -13.17 4.98
N ASP A 242 5.35 -12.51 5.78
CA ASP A 242 5.57 -11.15 6.26
C ASP A 242 5.24 -11.09 7.75
N ASP A 243 6.29 -10.94 8.55
CA ASP A 243 6.21 -10.86 10.01
C ASP A 243 5.76 -9.47 10.50
N ARG A 244 5.71 -8.47 9.61
CA ARG A 244 5.31 -7.09 9.91
C ARG A 244 3.90 -6.77 9.42
N CYS A 245 3.15 -7.78 8.96
CA CYS A 245 1.80 -7.56 8.47
C CYS A 245 0.87 -7.10 9.60
N THR A 246 -0.01 -6.15 9.29
CA THR A 246 -1.08 -5.71 10.17
C THR A 246 -2.39 -6.43 9.85
N ILE A 247 -3.41 -6.25 10.69
CA ILE A 247 -4.75 -6.78 10.43
C ILE A 247 -5.26 -6.29 9.07
N GLU A 248 -4.99 -5.03 8.75
CA GLU A 248 -5.37 -4.38 7.49
C GLU A 248 -4.71 -5.05 6.27
N ASP A 249 -3.48 -5.54 6.42
CA ASP A 249 -2.82 -6.31 5.35
C ASP A 249 -3.44 -7.69 5.18
N VAL A 250 -3.79 -8.34 6.29
CA VAL A 250 -4.48 -9.64 6.25
C VAL A 250 -5.87 -9.50 5.64
N VAL A 251 -6.62 -8.45 5.99
CA VAL A 251 -7.91 -8.13 5.35
C VAL A 251 -7.74 -7.92 3.84
N MET A 252 -6.70 -7.19 3.41
CA MET A 252 -6.40 -7.04 1.99
C MET A 252 -6.02 -8.39 1.35
N HIS A 253 -5.26 -9.24 2.05
CA HIS A 253 -4.89 -10.57 1.58
C HIS A 253 -6.11 -11.46 1.35
N ILE A 254 -7.02 -11.52 2.32
CA ILE A 254 -8.31 -12.20 2.23
C ILE A 254 -9.10 -11.67 1.03
N LEU A 255 -9.24 -10.35 0.90
CA LEU A 255 -9.97 -9.72 -0.22
C LEU A 255 -9.38 -10.11 -1.58
N LYS A 256 -8.05 -10.05 -1.73
CA LYS A 256 -7.37 -10.44 -2.98
C LYS A 256 -7.61 -11.91 -3.29
N ARG A 257 -7.53 -12.79 -2.29
CA ARG A 257 -7.75 -14.23 -2.47
C ARG A 257 -9.20 -14.55 -2.80
N PHE A 258 -10.15 -13.90 -2.14
CA PHE A 258 -11.57 -13.99 -2.42
C PHE A 258 -11.89 -13.52 -3.84
N LYS A 259 -11.38 -12.35 -4.26
CA LYS A 259 -11.53 -11.88 -5.64
C LYS A 259 -10.99 -12.89 -6.66
N GLN A 260 -9.79 -13.44 -6.45
CA GLN A 260 -9.22 -14.47 -7.33
C GLN A 260 -10.10 -15.73 -7.40
N TYR A 261 -10.70 -16.14 -6.29
CA TYR A 261 -11.65 -17.25 -6.24
C TYR A 261 -12.88 -16.92 -7.10
N LEU A 262 -13.46 -15.73 -6.96
CA LEU A 262 -14.62 -15.31 -7.75
C LEU A 262 -14.29 -15.13 -9.25
N GLU A 263 -13.11 -14.61 -9.61
CA GLU A 263 -12.66 -14.50 -11.02
C GLU A 263 -12.67 -15.87 -11.71
N LYS A 264 -12.30 -16.94 -11.00
CA LYS A 264 -12.27 -18.30 -11.55
C LYS A 264 -13.65 -18.96 -11.64
N ASN A 265 -14.54 -18.64 -10.70
CA ASN A 265 -15.79 -19.38 -10.50
C ASN A 265 -17.06 -18.60 -10.90
N HIS A 266 -17.00 -17.28 -11.13
CA HIS A 266 -18.18 -16.41 -11.30
C HIS A 266 -18.15 -15.48 -12.53
N LEU A 267 -17.10 -15.50 -13.33
CA LEU A 267 -17.19 -14.95 -14.67
C LEU A 267 -18.05 -15.91 -15.49
N ILE A 268 -19.25 -15.47 -15.87
CA ILE A 268 -20.13 -16.20 -16.78
C ILE A 268 -19.29 -16.59 -18.00
N ARG A 269 -19.05 -17.89 -18.19
CA ARG A 269 -18.55 -18.41 -19.46
C ARG A 269 -19.63 -18.06 -20.48
N MET A 270 -19.34 -17.16 -21.41
CA MET A 270 -20.13 -17.04 -22.63
C MET A 270 -20.07 -18.41 -23.31
N VAL A 271 -21.13 -19.19 -23.18
CA VAL A 271 -21.32 -20.39 -24.00
C VAL A 271 -21.51 -19.86 -25.42
N LYS A 272 -20.48 -20.05 -26.25
CA LYS A 272 -20.59 -19.85 -27.70
C LYS A 272 -21.38 -21.01 -28.30
#